data_AF-A0A0C3II02-F1
#
_entry.id   AF-A0A0C3II02-F1
#
_cell.length_a   1.000
_cell.length_b   1.000
_cell.length_c   1.000
_cell.angle_alpha   90.00
_cell.angle_beta   90.00
_cell.angle_gamma   90.00
#
_symmetry.space_group_name_H-M   'P 1'
#
loop_
_entity.id
_entity.type
_entity.pdbx_description
1 polymer ?
#
loop_
_entity_poly.entity_id
_entity_poly.type
_entity_poly.pdbx_seq_one_letter_code
_entity_poly.pdbx_strand_id
1 'polypeptide(L)'
;LSRPVIFTQSQLLPNFGLSTSFDNISVCLIDYSETLPVTQLTNWHGMYQPAVVRTPEVILGHPWSSSVDTWTIECLVRFIS
;
A
#
# COMPACT_ATOMS: atom_id res chain seq x y z
N LEU A 1 17.48 -36.50 10.33
CA LEU A 1 18.28 -35.27 10.25
C LEU A 1 17.36 -34.08 10.54
N SER A 2 17.44 -33.52 11.74
CA SER A 2 16.66 -32.35 12.16
C SER A 2 17.24 -31.08 11.53
N ARG A 3 16.42 -30.31 10.82
CA ARG A 3 16.82 -28.99 10.31
C ARG A 3 16.85 -27.98 11.47
N PRO A 4 17.86 -27.10 11.56
CA PRO A 4 17.91 -26.09 12.59
C PRO A 4 16.78 -25.07 12.39
N VAL A 5 16.14 -24.68 13.49
CA VAL A 5 15.16 -23.59 13.50
C VAL A 5 15.95 -22.28 13.49
N ILE A 6 15.77 -21.48 12.43
CA ILE A 6 16.41 -20.18 12.28
C ILE A 6 15.45 -19.14 12.85
N PHE A 7 15.88 -18.45 13.90
CA PHE A 7 15.17 -17.28 14.42
C PHE A 7 15.71 -16.04 13.74
N THR A 8 14.80 -15.19 13.25
CA THR A 8 15.11 -13.85 12.77
C THR A 8 14.70 -12.85 13.84
N GLN A 9 15.66 -12.06 14.31
CA GLN A 9 15.41 -10.95 15.21
C GLN A 9 15.38 -9.67 14.37
N SER A 10 14.25 -8.96 14.39
CA SER A 10 14.19 -7.62 13.80
C SER A 10 15.11 -6.68 14.59
N GLN A 11 15.90 -5.89 13.85
CA GLN A 11 16.72 -4.84 14.43
C GLN A 11 15.98 -3.51 14.27
N LEU A 12 16.20 -2.57 15.19
CA LEU A 12 15.70 -1.21 15.01
C LEU A 12 16.33 -0.62 13.75
N LEU A 13 15.50 0.07 12.97
CA LEU A 13 16.00 0.82 11.82
C LEU A 13 17.00 1.87 12.33
N PRO A 14 18.15 2.05 11.66
CA PRO A 14 19.09 3.10 12.02
C PRO A 14 18.45 4.47 11.82
N ASN A 15 18.95 5.47 12.54
CA ASN A 15 18.59 6.85 12.25
C ASN A 15 19.09 7.20 10.83
N PHE A 16 18.17 7.40 9.89
CA PHE A 16 18.48 7.72 8.49
C PHE A 16 18.94 9.17 8.27
N GLY A 17 19.18 9.94 9.33
CA GLY A 17 19.59 11.35 9.25
C GLY A 17 18.48 12.25 8.72
N LEU A 18 17.22 11.92 9.03
CA LEU A 18 16.04 12.65 8.55
C LEU A 18 16.04 14.08 9.08
N SER A 19 15.93 15.06 8.17
CA SER A 19 15.72 16.46 8.50
C SER A 19 14.34 16.64 9.11
N THR A 20 14.20 17.57 10.05
CA THR A 20 12.89 17.97 10.60
C THR A 20 11.99 18.61 9.55
N SER A 21 12.55 19.13 8.46
CA SER A 21 11.82 19.66 7.31
C SER A 21 11.40 18.58 6.29
N PHE A 22 11.85 17.34 6.46
CA PHE A 22 11.67 16.24 5.50
C PHE A 22 12.27 16.45 4.09
N ASP A 23 13.03 17.53 3.87
CA ASP A 23 13.61 17.86 2.55
C ASP A 23 14.58 16.80 2.00
N ASN A 24 15.11 15.93 2.86
CA ASN A 24 16.02 14.84 2.49
C ASN A 24 15.32 13.47 2.42
N ILE A 25 13.98 13.44 2.41
CA ILE A 25 13.20 12.21 2.21
C ILE A 25 12.79 12.10 0.74
N SER A 26 13.11 10.95 0.14
CA SER A 26 12.53 10.51 -1.12
C SER A 26 11.53 9.40 -0.84
N VAL A 27 10.27 9.61 -1.22
CA VAL A 27 9.21 8.60 -1.09
C VAL A 27 9.05 7.90 -2.43
N CYS A 28 9.09 6.58 -2.41
CA CYS A 28 8.88 5.74 -3.59
C CYS A 28 7.72 4.79 -3.33
N LEU A 29 6.80 4.70 -4.29
CA LEU A 29 5.77 3.67 -4.30
C LEU A 29 6.41 2.35 -4.76
N ILE A 30 6.22 1.30 -3.96
CA ILE A 30 6.75 -0.05 -4.21
C ILE A 30 5.60 -1.06 -4.27
N ASP A 31 5.94 -2.31 -4.58
CA ASP A 31 5.01 -3.44 -4.62
C ASP A 31 3.87 -3.28 -5.63
N TYR A 32 4.23 -3.36 -6.91
CA TYR A 32 3.28 -3.29 -8.03
C TYR A 32 2.64 -4.66 -8.34
N SER A 33 2.79 -5.66 -7.47
CA SER A 33 2.41 -7.06 -7.76
C SER A 33 0.90 -7.21 -8.01
N GLU A 34 0.09 -6.43 -7.31
CA GLU A 34 -1.37 -6.42 -7.45
C GLU A 34 -1.88 -5.35 -8.42
N THR A 35 -0.99 -4.58 -9.08
CA THR A 35 -1.44 -3.48 -9.95
C THR A 35 -2.13 -3.97 -11.21
N LEU A 36 -3.19 -3.27 -11.59
CA LEU A 36 -4.01 -3.60 -12.75
C LEU A 36 -3.95 -2.49 -13.80
N PRO A 37 -3.67 -2.81 -15.07
CA PRO A 37 -3.83 -1.85 -16.15
C PRO A 37 -5.28 -1.35 -16.23
N VAL A 38 -5.48 -0.05 -16.41
CA VAL A 38 -6.82 0.57 -16.50
C VAL A 38 -7.69 -0.09 -17.58
N THR A 39 -7.07 -0.57 -18.66
CA THR A 39 -7.75 -1.28 -19.75
C THR A 39 -8.35 -2.63 -19.35
N GLN A 40 -7.91 -3.21 -18.22
CA GLN A 40 -8.39 -4.49 -17.72
C GLN A 40 -9.45 -4.34 -16.62
N LEU A 41 -9.73 -3.13 -16.15
CA LEU A 41 -10.67 -2.85 -15.06
C LEU A 41 -12.12 -3.22 -15.37
N THR A 42 -12.54 -3.07 -16.63
CA THR A 42 -13.91 -3.36 -17.06
C THR A 42 -14.33 -4.82 -16.88
N ASN A 43 -13.38 -5.74 -16.83
CA ASN A 43 -13.63 -7.18 -16.67
C ASN A 43 -13.18 -7.72 -15.30
N TRP A 44 -12.79 -6.83 -14.39
CA TRP A 44 -12.26 -7.22 -13.09
C TRP A 44 -13.37 -7.31 -12.04
N HIS A 45 -13.46 -8.45 -11.36
CA HIS A 45 -14.49 -8.75 -10.35
C HIS A 45 -13.92 -9.04 -8.96
N GLY A 46 -12.69 -8.59 -8.67
CA GLY A 46 -12.00 -8.82 -7.39
C GLY A 46 -11.94 -7.60 -6.48
N MET A 47 -11.67 -7.84 -5.20
CA MET A 47 -11.37 -6.79 -4.20
C MET A 47 -9.90 -6.37 -4.34
N TYR A 48 -9.64 -5.16 -4.82
CA TYR A 48 -8.29 -4.64 -5.08
C TYR A 48 -7.61 -4.05 -3.84
N GLN A 49 -8.36 -3.36 -2.98
CA GLN A 49 -7.79 -2.64 -1.83
C GLN A 49 -7.82 -3.46 -0.53
N PRO A 50 -6.84 -3.27 0.37
CA PRO A 50 -6.91 -3.74 1.75
C PRO A 50 -8.19 -3.23 2.43
N ALA A 51 -8.79 -4.06 3.29
CA ALA A 51 -10.11 -3.78 3.86
C ALA A 51 -10.20 -2.45 4.63
N VAL A 52 -9.08 -1.99 5.23
CA VAL A 52 -9.03 -0.78 6.05
C VAL A 52 -9.03 0.53 5.25
N VAL A 53 -8.66 0.50 3.97
CA VAL A 53 -8.58 1.69 3.09
C VAL A 53 -9.48 1.59 1.86
N ARG A 54 -10.36 0.57 1.82
CA ARG A 54 -11.17 0.29 0.64
C ARG A 54 -12.21 1.39 0.40
N THR A 55 -12.39 1.76 -0.86
CA THR A 55 -13.39 2.77 -1.23
C THR A 55 -14.80 2.19 -1.21
N PRO A 56 -15.83 3.03 -1.07
CA PRO A 56 -17.22 2.59 -1.09
C PRO A 56 -17.60 1.83 -2.36
N GLU A 57 -17.20 2.31 -3.54
CA GLU A 57 -17.52 1.66 -4.82
C GLU A 57 -16.88 0.28 -4.93
N VAL A 58 -15.68 0.07 -4.38
CA VAL A 58 -15.04 -1.26 -4.34
C VAL A 58 -15.76 -2.17 -3.34
N ILE A 59 -16.19 -1.67 -2.17
CA ILE A 59 -16.98 -2.44 -1.19
C ILE A 59 -18.31 -2.92 -1.81
N LEU A 60 -18.98 -2.03 -2.54
CA LEU A 60 -20.28 -2.28 -3.14
C LEU A 60 -20.21 -3.06 -4.46
N GLY A 61 -19.01 -3.30 -4.99
CA GLY A 61 -18.81 -4.00 -6.27
C GLY A 61 -19.22 -3.18 -7.50
N HIS A 62 -19.22 -1.84 -7.38
CA HIS A 62 -19.42 -0.95 -8.50
C HIS A 62 -18.15 -0.82 -9.35
N PRO A 63 -18.27 -0.44 -10.64
CA PRO A 63 -17.11 -0.11 -11.46
C PRO A 63 -16.27 0.98 -10.79
N TRP A 64 -14.96 0.82 -10.83
CA TRP A 64 -14.00 1.71 -10.22
C TRP A 64 -12.87 2.05 -11.19
N SER A 65 -12.09 3.08 -10.85
CA SER A 65 -11.00 3.62 -11.69
C SER A 65 -9.80 3.98 -10.82
N SER A 66 -8.80 4.67 -11.38
CA SER A 66 -7.65 5.19 -10.61
C SER A 66 -8.04 6.12 -9.44
N SER A 67 -9.29 6.59 -9.37
CA SER A 67 -9.81 7.32 -8.20
C SER A 67 -9.68 6.54 -6.88
N VAL A 68 -9.65 5.22 -6.92
CA VAL A 68 -9.47 4.38 -5.73
C VAL A 68 -8.08 4.54 -5.10
N ASP A 69 -7.06 4.81 -5.91
CA ASP A 69 -5.69 5.04 -5.43
C ASP A 69 -5.61 6.37 -4.68
N THR A 70 -6.26 7.43 -5.19
CA THR A 70 -6.35 8.71 -4.50
C THR A 70 -7.04 8.58 -3.14
N TRP A 71 -8.16 7.86 -3.06
CA TRP A 71 -8.82 7.58 -1.77
C TRP A 71 -7.88 6.87 -0.78
N THR A 72 -7.12 5.89 -1.27
CA THR A 72 -6.16 5.14 -0.44
C THR A 72 -5.07 6.05 0.12
N ILE A 73 -4.53 6.95 -0.71
CA ILE A 73 -3.51 7.92 -0.29
C ILE A 73 -4.07 8.86 0.78
N GLU A 74 -5.29 9.37 0.61
CA GLU A 74 -5.95 10.24 1.60
C GLU A 74 -6.16 9.52 2.94
N CYS A 75 -6.56 8.24 2.91
CA CYS A 75 -6.65 7.43 4.11
C CYS A 75 -5.28 7.31 4.80
N LEU A 76 -4.20 7.05 4.05
CA LEU A 76 -2.84 6.94 4.59
C LEU A 76 -2.38 8.25 5.23
N VAL A 77 -2.58 9.39 4.55
CA VAL A 77 -2.28 10.72 5.08
C VAL A 77 -3.02 10.96 6.38
N ARG A 78 -4.33 10.62 6.42
CA ARG A 78 -5.14 10.76 7.63
C ARG A 78 -4.69 9.88 8.79
N PHE A 79 -4.12 8.70 8.51
CA PHE A 79 -3.59 7.79 9.52
C PHE A 79 -2.26 8.28 10.13
N ILE A 80 -1.43 8.97 9.34
CA ILE A 80 -0.11 9.46 9.80
C ILE A 80 -0.14 10.90 10.34
N SER A 81 -1.22 11.65 10.10
CA SER A 81 -1.48 13.00 10.62
C SER A 81 -2.00 12.98 12.06
#